data_AF-A0A940YD34-F1
#
_entry.id   AF-A0A940YD34-F1
#
_cell.length_a   1.000
_cell.length_b   1.000
_cell.length_c   1.000
_cell.angle_alpha   90.00
_cell.angle_beta   90.00
_cell.angle_gamma   90.00
#
_symmetry.space_group_name_H-M   'P 1'
#
loop_
_entity.id
_entity.type
_entity.pdbx_description
1 polymer ?
#
loop_
_entity_poly.entity_id
_entity_poly.type
_entity_poly.pdbx_seq_one_letter_code
_entity_poly.pdbx_strand_id
1 'polypeptide(L)'
;MNALREPLSRPGVRSTGLLVVSSPKSGTMFLTRCLERASGLHAVFGIEHPGPAELLAQLQASGWHPRVQELLSADSPSHRLLAQRYGQYLARHREGGAEAPRLVADHGLRSFARFIVQPTHDDLLPPAQVMAWARARGLQVGYLQRDLKSVANSLVQFLLDGRSRLIRLDDPARVAALVCEVYAPILAEQARQWARLAPSADLHRVRFDDLRAEPGPLVERLCAAAGWLADARALSAQGERAWTYRVDQSATWQRTFTAAQVAALDSLEDSLHA
;
A
#
# COMPACT_ATOMS: atom_id res chain seq x y z
N MET A 1 24.27 26.09 2.84
CA MET A 1 24.06 25.42 4.14
C MET A 1 22.63 25.67 4.58
N ASN A 2 21.73 24.69 4.45
CA ASN A 2 20.35 24.82 4.94
C ASN A 2 20.34 24.37 6.40
N ALA A 3 20.13 25.31 7.32
CA ALA A 3 19.85 24.98 8.71
C ALA A 3 18.52 24.20 8.75
N LEU A 4 18.59 22.94 9.18
CA LEU A 4 17.42 22.16 9.56
C LEU A 4 16.70 22.95 10.66
N ARG A 5 15.56 23.55 10.32
CA ARG A 5 14.72 24.26 11.29
C ARG A 5 14.23 23.22 12.31
N GLU A 6 14.58 23.42 13.58
CA GLU A 6 14.06 22.59 14.67
C GLU A 6 12.52 22.61 14.65
N PRO A 7 11.86 21.45 14.82
CA PRO A 7 10.41 21.38 14.87
C PRO A 7 9.91 22.09 16.13
N LEU A 8 9.00 23.05 15.96
CA LEU A 8 8.24 23.65 17.05
C LEU A 8 7.34 22.59 17.68
N SER A 9 7.80 21.95 18.75
CA SER A 9 6.98 21.04 19.54
C SER A 9 5.92 21.84 20.30
N ARG A 10 4.66 21.75 19.88
CA ARG A 10 3.52 22.22 20.67
C ARG A 10 3.36 21.33 21.91
N PRO A 11 3.09 21.90 23.10
CA PRO A 11 2.80 21.09 24.29
C PRO A 11 1.55 20.22 24.01
N GLY A 12 1.71 18.90 24.00
CA GLY A 12 0.59 17.94 23.92
C GLY A 12 0.55 17.04 22.68
N VAL A 13 1.36 17.26 21.64
CA VAL A 13 1.41 16.36 20.46
C VAL A 13 2.69 15.52 20.52
N ARG A 14 2.56 14.26 20.95
CA ARG A 14 3.67 13.30 21.14
C ARG A 14 4.00 12.45 19.91
N SER A 15 3.28 12.61 18.80
CA SER A 15 3.62 11.83 17.60
C SER A 15 4.90 12.37 16.98
N THR A 16 5.86 11.49 16.75
CA THR A 16 7.13 11.80 16.07
C THR A 16 7.15 11.30 14.64
N GLY A 17 6.10 10.59 14.21
CA GLY A 17 6.01 10.05 12.85
C GLY A 17 4.64 9.64 12.34
N LEU A 18 4.65 8.99 11.18
CA LEU A 18 3.48 8.56 10.41
C LEU A 18 3.69 7.16 9.84
N LEU A 19 2.70 6.30 10.03
CA LEU A 19 2.52 5.05 9.32
C LEU A 19 1.44 5.24 8.25
N VAL A 20 1.78 5.09 6.98
CA VAL A 20 0.83 5.01 5.87
C VAL A 20 0.41 3.55 5.69
N VAL A 21 -0.88 3.27 5.77
CA VAL A 21 -1.44 1.95 5.47
C VAL A 21 -2.39 2.07 4.28
N SER A 22 -2.30 1.14 3.34
CA SER A 22 -3.27 1.06 2.24
C SER A 22 -3.35 -0.34 1.68
N SER A 23 -4.47 -0.71 1.06
CA SER A 23 -4.48 -1.92 0.24
C SER A 23 -3.39 -1.87 -0.83
N PRO A 24 -2.83 -3.04 -1.23
CA PRO A 24 -1.91 -3.10 -2.36
C PRO A 24 -2.49 -2.40 -3.57
N LYS A 25 -1.66 -1.61 -4.27
CA LYS A 25 -2.04 -0.89 -5.50
C LYS A 25 -3.05 0.25 -5.32
N SER A 26 -3.36 0.66 -4.09
CA SER A 26 -4.21 1.83 -3.79
C SER A 26 -3.53 3.19 -3.99
N GLY A 27 -2.27 3.23 -4.42
CA GLY A 27 -1.52 4.48 -4.59
C GLY A 27 -0.54 4.80 -3.45
N THR A 28 -0.17 3.82 -2.65
CA THR A 28 0.78 3.94 -1.52
C THR A 28 2.04 4.68 -1.93
N MET A 29 2.68 4.26 -3.03
CA MET A 29 3.92 4.88 -3.53
C MET A 29 3.75 6.36 -3.90
N PHE A 30 2.57 6.76 -4.38
CA PHE A 30 2.30 8.17 -4.70
C PHE A 30 2.25 8.99 -3.42
N LEU A 31 1.43 8.58 -2.45
CA LEU A 31 1.32 9.24 -1.16
C LEU A 31 2.67 9.31 -0.43
N THR A 32 3.42 8.19 -0.37
CA THR A 32 4.70 8.16 0.32
C THR A 32 5.72 9.08 -0.34
N ARG A 33 5.78 9.15 -1.67
CA ARG A 33 6.70 10.06 -2.38
C ARG A 33 6.35 11.53 -2.15
N CYS A 34 5.05 11.86 -2.10
CA CYS A 34 4.61 13.21 -1.73
C CYS A 34 5.06 13.56 -0.30
N LEU A 35 4.89 12.64 0.65
CA LEU A 35 5.32 12.82 2.05
C LEU A 35 6.84 12.96 2.17
N GLU A 36 7.62 12.09 1.52
CA GLU A 36 9.08 12.15 1.52
C GLU A 36 9.58 13.50 1.01
N ARG A 37 8.96 14.02 -0.06
CA ARG A 37 9.36 15.30 -0.65
C ARG A 37 8.95 16.50 0.20
N ALA A 38 7.76 16.49 0.78
CA ALA A 38 7.28 17.60 1.61
C ALA A 38 7.99 17.64 2.97
N SER A 39 8.36 16.49 3.54
CA SER A 39 8.99 16.40 4.87
C SER A 39 10.52 16.29 4.84
N GLY A 40 11.10 15.90 3.71
CA GLY A 40 12.52 15.54 3.59
C GLY A 40 12.89 14.20 4.21
N LEU A 41 11.92 13.42 4.70
CA LEU A 41 12.13 12.10 5.30
C LEU A 41 12.16 11.00 4.23
N HIS A 42 12.74 9.85 4.57
CA HIS A 42 12.68 8.65 3.75
C HIS A 42 11.67 7.65 4.31
N ALA A 43 10.88 7.02 3.43
CA ALA A 43 9.92 6.02 3.84
C ALA A 43 10.58 4.64 3.99
N VAL A 44 10.34 4.02 5.15
CA VAL A 44 10.62 2.61 5.42
C VAL A 44 9.38 1.78 5.08
N PHE A 45 9.56 0.57 4.53
CA PHE A 45 8.44 -0.28 4.12
C PHE A 45 8.31 -1.53 4.97
N GLY A 46 7.12 -1.78 5.51
CA GLY A 46 6.76 -2.98 6.28
C GLY A 46 6.48 -2.71 7.76
N ILE A 47 5.43 -3.33 8.31
CA ILE A 47 5.19 -3.48 9.76
C ILE A 47 5.81 -4.81 10.25
N GLU A 48 5.51 -5.88 9.51
CA GLU A 48 6.14 -7.19 9.66
C GLU A 48 7.25 -7.32 8.59
N HIS A 49 8.41 -7.85 9.00
CA HIS A 49 9.58 -7.98 8.14
C HIS A 49 10.18 -9.38 8.25
N PRO A 50 9.55 -10.38 7.62
CA PRO A 50 10.16 -11.70 7.57
C PRO A 50 11.53 -11.61 6.89
N GLY A 51 12.54 -12.25 7.49
CA GLY A 51 13.85 -12.38 6.85
C GLY A 51 13.72 -13.16 5.53
N PRO A 52 14.65 -13.03 4.57
CA PRO A 52 14.56 -13.76 3.30
C PRO A 52 14.37 -15.28 3.45
N ALA A 53 15.01 -15.88 4.47
CA ALA A 53 14.86 -17.30 4.78
C ALA A 53 13.47 -17.66 5.32
N GLU A 54 12.94 -16.82 6.22
CA GLU A 54 11.61 -16.99 6.79
C GLU A 54 10.53 -16.83 5.71
N LEU A 55 10.65 -15.80 4.87
CA LEU A 55 9.75 -15.59 3.75
C LEU A 55 9.81 -16.75 2.74
N LEU A 56 11.00 -17.28 2.46
CA LEU A 56 11.13 -18.47 1.61
C LEU A 56 10.39 -19.66 2.20
N ALA A 57 10.55 -19.92 3.50
CA ALA A 57 9.85 -20.99 4.19
C ALA A 57 8.33 -20.80 4.13
N GLN A 58 7.83 -19.57 4.35
CA GLN A 58 6.41 -19.23 4.23
C GLN A 58 5.88 -19.52 2.82
N LEU A 59 6.58 -19.08 1.76
CA LEU A 59 6.17 -19.29 0.37
C LEU A 59 6.21 -20.78 -0.02
N GLN A 60 7.21 -21.52 0.45
CA GLN A 60 7.32 -22.96 0.20
C GLN A 60 6.21 -23.74 0.90
N ALA A 61 5.87 -23.39 2.14
CA ALA A 61 4.80 -24.03 2.88
C ALA A 61 3.41 -23.69 2.32
N SER A 62 3.20 -22.46 1.84
CA SER A 62 1.90 -22.03 1.30
C SER A 62 1.61 -22.59 -0.09
N GLY A 63 2.65 -22.87 -0.88
CA GLY A 63 2.50 -23.16 -2.30
C GLY A 63 1.93 -21.97 -3.08
N TRP A 64 1.48 -22.25 -4.30
CA TRP A 64 0.76 -21.32 -5.16
C TRP A 64 -0.74 -21.56 -5.05
N HIS A 65 -1.53 -20.49 -5.16
CA HIS A 65 -2.97 -20.64 -5.35
C HIS A 65 -3.21 -21.35 -6.69
N PRO A 66 -4.13 -22.34 -6.80
CA PRO A 66 -4.30 -23.12 -8.03
C PRO A 66 -4.49 -22.25 -9.27
N ARG A 67 -5.36 -21.22 -9.18
CA ARG A 67 -5.58 -20.28 -10.29
C ARG A 67 -4.42 -19.35 -10.58
N VAL A 68 -3.56 -19.07 -9.60
CA VAL A 68 -2.32 -18.33 -9.85
C VAL A 68 -1.36 -19.24 -10.59
N GLN A 69 -1.20 -20.49 -10.13
CA GLN A 69 -0.34 -21.50 -10.76
C GLN A 69 -0.72 -21.76 -12.22
N GLU A 70 -2.01 -21.87 -12.52
CA GLU A 70 -2.52 -22.04 -13.89
C GLU A 70 -2.17 -20.89 -14.85
N LEU A 71 -1.88 -19.71 -14.31
CA LEU A 71 -1.64 -18.48 -15.06
C LEU A 71 -0.18 -18.01 -14.99
N LEU A 72 0.69 -18.71 -14.26
CA LEU A 72 2.09 -18.34 -14.16
C LEU A 72 2.73 -18.38 -15.54
N SER A 73 3.32 -17.25 -15.94
CA SER A 73 4.18 -17.24 -17.12
C SER A 73 5.44 -18.08 -16.89
N ALA A 74 5.99 -18.65 -17.96
CA ALA A 74 7.20 -19.48 -17.86
C ALA A 74 8.43 -18.71 -17.33
N ASP A 75 8.44 -17.38 -17.47
CA ASP A 75 9.48 -16.48 -16.95
C ASP A 75 9.19 -15.97 -15.53
N SER A 76 8.10 -16.43 -14.89
CA SER A 76 7.79 -16.03 -13.52
C SER A 76 8.88 -16.45 -12.54
N PRO A 77 9.23 -15.61 -11.54
CA PRO A 77 10.21 -15.95 -10.53
C PRO A 77 9.79 -17.20 -9.73
N SER A 78 10.77 -18.07 -9.44
CA SER A 78 10.57 -19.11 -8.43
C SER A 78 10.39 -18.50 -7.03
N HIS A 79 9.81 -19.26 -6.09
CA HIS A 79 9.68 -18.82 -4.69
C HIS A 79 10.99 -18.32 -4.08
N ARG A 80 12.12 -18.98 -4.39
CA ARG A 80 13.45 -18.56 -3.93
C ARG A 80 13.83 -17.18 -4.44
N LEU A 81 13.65 -16.94 -5.73
CA LEU A 81 13.98 -15.66 -6.34
C LEU A 81 13.04 -14.54 -5.85
N LEU A 82 11.75 -14.85 -5.66
CA LEU A 82 10.76 -13.94 -5.10
C LEU A 82 11.14 -13.53 -3.67
N ALA A 83 11.42 -14.50 -2.79
CA ALA A 83 11.85 -14.27 -1.41
C ALA A 83 13.12 -13.40 -1.34
N GLN A 84 14.10 -13.69 -2.18
CA GLN A 84 15.33 -12.90 -2.28
C GLN A 84 15.04 -11.46 -2.71
N ARG A 85 14.26 -11.25 -3.79
CA ARG A 85 13.96 -9.91 -4.32
C ARG A 85 13.16 -9.07 -3.33
N TYR A 86 12.14 -9.65 -2.71
CA TYR A 86 11.33 -8.95 -1.72
C TYR A 86 12.12 -8.68 -0.44
N GLY A 87 12.90 -9.64 0.04
CA GLY A 87 13.80 -9.44 1.19
C GLY A 87 14.84 -8.35 0.95
N GLN A 88 15.43 -8.29 -0.24
CA GLN A 88 16.34 -7.20 -0.65
C GLN A 88 15.63 -5.85 -0.77
N TYR A 89 14.37 -5.83 -1.18
CA TYR A 89 13.55 -4.62 -1.16
C TYR A 89 13.37 -4.12 0.29
N LEU A 90 12.89 -4.97 1.20
CA LEU A 90 12.72 -4.60 2.61
C LEU A 90 14.04 -4.15 3.26
N ALA A 91 15.15 -4.86 3.00
CA ALA A 91 16.45 -4.53 3.58
C ALA A 91 16.98 -3.17 3.12
N ARG A 92 16.79 -2.79 1.85
CA ARG A 92 17.19 -1.47 1.34
C ARG A 92 16.38 -0.32 1.93
N HIS A 93 15.18 -0.63 2.39
CA HIS A 93 14.28 0.32 3.03
C HIS A 93 14.36 0.25 4.55
N ARG A 94 15.28 -0.52 5.15
CA ARG A 94 15.59 -0.39 6.59
C ARG A 94 16.51 0.80 6.79
N GLU A 95 16.10 1.73 7.64
CA GLU A 95 17.04 2.67 8.24
C GLU A 95 18.05 1.86 9.07
N GLY A 96 19.30 1.82 8.62
CA GLY A 96 20.44 1.33 9.40
C GLY A 96 20.94 2.35 10.43
N GLY A 97 20.09 3.30 10.84
CA GLY A 97 20.43 4.38 11.77
C GLY A 97 19.99 4.07 13.21
N ALA A 98 20.59 4.76 14.17
CA ALA A 98 20.26 4.65 15.59
C ALA A 98 18.91 5.32 15.97
N GLU A 99 18.24 5.98 15.02
CA GLU A 99 16.96 6.66 15.23
C GLU A 99 15.80 5.82 14.68
N ALA A 100 14.65 5.85 15.36
CA ALA A 100 13.46 5.13 14.93
C ALA A 100 12.85 5.78 13.67
N PRO A 101 12.33 4.98 12.71
CA PRO A 101 11.81 5.49 11.46
C PRO A 101 10.60 6.38 11.69
N ARG A 102 10.65 7.57 11.10
CA ARG A 102 9.61 8.58 11.25
C ARG A 102 8.50 8.38 10.21
N LEU A 103 8.82 7.94 9.00
CA LEU A 103 7.83 7.63 7.95
C LEU A 103 7.86 6.14 7.61
N VAL A 104 6.76 5.44 7.86
CA VAL A 104 6.60 4.01 7.55
C VAL A 104 5.45 3.85 6.55
N ALA A 105 5.57 2.90 5.63
CA ALA A 105 4.53 2.54 4.70
C ALA A 105 4.30 1.02 4.70
N ASP A 106 3.05 0.59 4.73
CA ASP A 106 2.69 -0.82 4.77
C ASP A 106 1.37 -1.08 4.04
N HIS A 107 1.13 -2.35 3.72
CA HIS A 107 -0.11 -2.77 3.07
C HIS A 107 -1.18 -3.30 4.02
N GLY A 108 -0.94 -3.32 5.33
CA GLY A 108 -1.80 -3.98 6.31
C GLY A 108 -1.84 -5.50 6.12
N LEU A 109 -0.71 -6.07 5.66
CA LEU A 109 -0.57 -7.49 5.34
C LEU A 109 0.61 -8.09 6.12
N ARG A 110 0.51 -9.36 6.49
CA ARG A 110 1.64 -10.11 7.07
C ARG A 110 2.82 -10.20 6.11
N SER A 111 2.51 -10.44 4.83
CA SER A 111 3.50 -10.48 3.77
C SER A 111 2.83 -10.20 2.44
N PHE A 112 3.21 -9.10 1.80
CA PHE A 112 2.73 -8.80 0.44
C PHE A 112 3.20 -9.87 -0.56
N ALA A 113 4.42 -10.39 -0.40
CA ALA A 113 4.96 -11.46 -1.21
C ALA A 113 4.16 -12.77 -1.10
N ARG A 114 3.65 -13.11 0.09
CA ARG A 114 2.75 -14.26 0.27
C ARG A 114 1.38 -13.99 -0.35
N PHE A 115 0.80 -12.81 -0.08
CA PHE A 115 -0.50 -12.41 -0.60
C PHE A 115 -0.57 -12.47 -2.13
N ILE A 116 0.49 -12.08 -2.86
CA ILE A 116 0.48 -12.15 -4.33
C ILE A 116 0.50 -13.59 -4.87
N VAL A 117 0.99 -14.59 -4.12
CA VAL A 117 1.07 -15.99 -4.60
C VAL A 117 -0.07 -16.87 -4.08
N GLN A 118 -0.55 -16.56 -2.87
CA GLN A 118 -1.56 -17.31 -2.14
C GLN A 118 -2.44 -16.32 -1.35
N PRO A 119 -3.27 -15.51 -2.02
CA PRO A 119 -4.11 -14.54 -1.34
C PRO A 119 -5.10 -15.25 -0.41
N THR A 120 -5.04 -14.94 0.89
CA THR A 120 -5.97 -15.46 1.89
C THR A 120 -6.35 -14.39 2.92
N HIS A 121 -7.48 -14.59 3.61
CA HIS A 121 -7.89 -13.71 4.71
C HIS A 121 -6.88 -13.72 5.87
N ASP A 122 -6.13 -14.83 6.04
CA ASP A 122 -5.07 -14.92 7.05
C ASP A 122 -3.87 -14.00 6.78
N ASP A 123 -3.77 -13.44 5.57
CA ASP A 123 -2.74 -12.44 5.24
C ASP A 123 -3.05 -11.07 5.86
N LEU A 124 -4.32 -10.80 6.21
CA LEU A 124 -4.72 -9.49 6.72
C LEU A 124 -4.22 -9.29 8.16
N LEU A 125 -3.58 -8.15 8.40
CA LEU A 125 -3.32 -7.69 9.75
C LEU A 125 -4.56 -6.96 10.29
N PRO A 126 -5.12 -7.37 11.44
CA PRO A 126 -6.22 -6.66 12.05
C PRO A 126 -5.86 -5.18 12.30
N PRO A 127 -6.73 -4.21 11.93
CA PRO A 127 -6.41 -2.80 12.11
C PRO A 127 -6.07 -2.41 13.55
N ALA A 128 -6.72 -3.03 14.54
CA ALA A 128 -6.38 -2.82 15.96
C ALA A 128 -4.92 -3.20 16.30
N GLN A 129 -4.40 -4.29 15.71
CA GLN A 129 -3.00 -4.69 15.88
C GLN A 129 -2.07 -3.66 15.22
N VAL A 130 -2.40 -3.19 14.02
CA VAL A 130 -1.62 -2.16 13.30
C VAL A 130 -1.60 -0.85 14.08
N MET A 131 -2.76 -0.40 14.57
CA MET A 131 -2.87 0.81 15.40
C MET A 131 -2.07 0.68 16.70
N ALA A 132 -2.11 -0.48 17.37
CA ALA A 132 -1.32 -0.75 18.56
C ALA A 132 0.19 -0.71 18.27
N TRP A 133 0.63 -1.29 17.15
CA TRP A 133 2.02 -1.25 16.70
C TRP A 133 2.50 0.18 16.44
N ALA A 134 1.67 1.01 15.79
CA ALA A 134 1.95 2.40 15.49
C ALA A 134 2.03 3.25 16.77
N ARG A 135 1.06 3.08 17.68
CA ARG A 135 1.04 3.77 18.98
C ARG A 135 2.27 3.46 19.82
N ALA A 136 2.72 2.20 19.86
CA ALA A 136 3.92 1.80 20.58
C ALA A 136 5.20 2.47 20.07
N ARG A 137 5.17 3.05 18.87
CA ARG A 137 6.28 3.77 18.21
C ARG A 137 6.05 5.27 18.11
N GLY A 138 4.99 5.79 18.73
CA GLY A 138 4.64 7.22 18.64
C GLY A 138 4.33 7.67 17.21
N LEU A 139 3.72 6.80 16.41
CA LEU A 139 3.31 7.11 15.03
C LEU A 139 1.81 7.38 14.96
N GLN A 140 1.42 8.39 14.17
CA GLN A 140 0.06 8.51 13.64
C GLN A 140 -0.17 7.49 12.52
N VAL A 141 -1.42 7.19 12.19
CA VAL A 141 -1.77 6.29 11.08
C VAL A 141 -2.53 7.05 10.00
N GLY A 142 -2.01 7.06 8.79
CA GLY A 142 -2.70 7.53 7.58
C GLY A 142 -3.23 6.34 6.78
N TYR A 143 -4.54 6.12 6.76
CA TYR A 143 -5.15 5.06 5.95
C TYR A 143 -5.59 5.60 4.58
N LEU A 144 -4.91 5.16 3.52
CA LEU A 144 -5.22 5.52 2.13
C LEU A 144 -6.24 4.54 1.53
N GLN A 145 -7.45 5.03 1.31
CA GLN A 145 -8.55 4.35 0.65
C GLN A 145 -8.60 4.71 -0.84
N ARG A 146 -8.91 3.73 -1.67
CA ARG A 146 -9.19 3.87 -3.10
C ARG A 146 -10.32 2.91 -3.46
N ASP A 147 -11.12 3.28 -4.45
CA ASP A 147 -12.22 2.44 -4.94
C ASP A 147 -11.71 1.06 -5.39
N LEU A 148 -12.44 0.00 -5.04
CA LEU A 148 -12.02 -1.38 -5.26
C LEU A 148 -11.81 -1.70 -6.74
N LYS A 149 -12.62 -1.11 -7.64
CA LYS A 149 -12.47 -1.29 -9.09
C LYS A 149 -11.12 -0.79 -9.58
N SER A 150 -10.70 0.40 -9.17
CA SER A 150 -9.38 0.93 -9.51
C SER A 150 -8.24 0.15 -8.87
N VAL A 151 -8.42 -0.31 -7.63
CA VAL A 151 -7.44 -1.17 -6.94
C VAL A 151 -7.26 -2.48 -7.70
N ALA A 152 -8.36 -3.17 -8.01
CA ALA A 152 -8.39 -4.40 -8.78
C ALA A 152 -7.76 -4.21 -10.17
N ASN A 153 -8.13 -3.17 -10.90
CA ASN A 153 -7.53 -2.85 -12.20
C ASN A 153 -6.02 -2.62 -12.07
N SER A 154 -5.58 -1.86 -11.08
CA SER A 154 -4.15 -1.62 -10.84
C SER A 154 -3.38 -2.88 -10.47
N LEU A 155 -4.04 -3.84 -9.80
CA LEU A 155 -3.50 -5.16 -9.50
C LEU A 155 -3.39 -6.04 -10.75
N VAL A 156 -4.41 -6.07 -11.62
CA VAL A 156 -4.33 -6.76 -12.93
C VAL A 156 -3.11 -6.25 -13.72
N GLN A 157 -2.97 -4.93 -13.84
CA GLN A 157 -1.84 -4.32 -14.55
C GLN A 157 -0.50 -4.60 -13.87
N PHE A 158 -0.48 -4.81 -12.55
CA PHE A 158 0.74 -5.18 -11.83
C PHE A 158 1.15 -6.63 -12.10
N LEU A 159 0.17 -7.54 -12.15
CA LEU A 159 0.39 -8.97 -12.39
C LEU A 159 0.78 -9.27 -13.84
N LEU A 160 0.27 -8.49 -14.81
CA LEU A 160 0.56 -8.67 -16.24
C LEU A 160 1.90 -8.05 -16.68
N ASP A 161 2.23 -6.85 -16.20
CA ASP A 161 3.37 -6.08 -16.72
C ASP A 161 4.75 -6.64 -16.32
N GLY A 162 4.83 -7.48 -15.28
CA GLY A 162 6.07 -8.15 -14.86
C GLY A 162 7.20 -7.24 -14.36
N ARG A 163 7.10 -5.91 -14.50
CA ARG A 163 8.12 -4.93 -14.07
C ARG A 163 8.36 -4.93 -12.55
N SER A 164 7.40 -5.44 -11.78
CA SER A 164 7.58 -5.66 -10.34
C SER A 164 8.68 -6.67 -10.05
N ARG A 165 8.97 -7.57 -11.00
CA ARG A 165 9.88 -8.71 -10.86
C ARG A 165 9.51 -9.65 -9.71
N LEU A 166 8.30 -9.54 -9.16
CA LEU A 166 7.81 -10.41 -8.08
C LEU A 166 7.04 -11.60 -8.65
N ILE A 167 6.14 -11.34 -9.60
CA ILE A 167 5.35 -12.36 -10.30
C ILE A 167 4.95 -11.81 -11.68
N ARG A 168 4.76 -12.70 -12.65
CA ARG A 168 4.17 -12.40 -13.95
C ARG A 168 3.14 -13.46 -14.35
N LEU A 169 1.94 -13.00 -14.64
CA LEU A 169 0.86 -13.85 -15.11
C LEU A 169 0.60 -13.57 -16.60
N ASP A 170 0.18 -14.60 -17.32
CA ASP A 170 -0.26 -14.51 -18.70
C ASP A 170 -1.80 -14.53 -18.80
N ASP A 171 -2.31 -14.23 -19.98
CA ASP A 171 -3.75 -14.14 -20.29
C ASP A 171 -4.48 -13.01 -19.51
N PRO A 172 -4.56 -11.80 -20.09
CA PRO A 172 -5.22 -10.66 -19.47
C PRO A 172 -6.66 -10.92 -18.99
N ALA A 173 -7.45 -11.68 -19.74
CA ALA A 173 -8.84 -11.94 -19.41
C ALA A 173 -8.95 -12.87 -18.19
N ARG A 174 -8.13 -13.93 -18.15
CA ARG A 174 -8.09 -14.84 -17.00
C ARG A 174 -7.46 -14.19 -15.77
N VAL A 175 -6.49 -13.30 -15.93
CA VAL A 175 -5.95 -12.50 -14.80
C VAL A 175 -6.99 -11.53 -14.26
N ALA A 176 -7.79 -10.88 -15.11
CA ALA A 176 -8.90 -10.04 -14.66
C ALA A 176 -9.92 -10.85 -13.85
N ALA A 177 -10.28 -12.06 -14.30
CA ALA A 177 -11.15 -12.98 -13.57
C ALA A 177 -10.54 -13.43 -12.24
N LEU A 178 -9.26 -13.81 -12.23
CA LEU A 178 -8.51 -14.16 -11.02
C LEU A 178 -8.55 -13.02 -10.00
N VAL A 179 -8.28 -11.78 -10.42
CA VAL A 179 -8.29 -10.63 -9.52
C VAL A 179 -9.69 -10.37 -8.96
N CYS A 180 -10.72 -10.40 -9.81
CA CYS A 180 -12.10 -10.18 -9.38
C CYS A 180 -12.59 -11.24 -8.38
N GLU A 181 -12.31 -12.51 -8.66
CA GLU A 181 -12.90 -13.64 -7.92
C GLU A 181 -12.07 -14.05 -6.70
N VAL A 182 -10.75 -13.81 -6.71
CA VAL A 182 -9.85 -14.28 -5.64
C VAL A 182 -9.27 -13.11 -4.82
N TYR A 183 -8.72 -12.08 -5.47
CA TYR A 183 -8.05 -11.00 -4.74
C TYR A 183 -9.02 -9.95 -4.19
N ALA A 184 -9.99 -9.53 -5.00
CA ALA A 184 -10.91 -8.44 -4.63
C ALA A 184 -11.72 -8.72 -3.35
N PRO A 185 -12.22 -9.93 -3.07
CA PRO A 185 -12.92 -10.22 -1.81
C PRO A 185 -12.05 -9.98 -0.57
N ILE A 186 -10.76 -10.34 -0.62
CA ILE A 186 -9.82 -10.15 0.49
C ILE A 186 -9.48 -8.67 0.66
N LEU A 187 -9.29 -7.94 -0.45
CA LEU A 187 -9.05 -6.50 -0.42
C LEU A 187 -10.27 -5.72 0.08
N ALA A 188 -11.48 -6.16 -0.28
CA ALA A 188 -12.74 -5.62 0.23
C ALA A 188 -12.86 -5.86 1.74
N GLU A 189 -12.57 -7.07 2.23
CA GLU A 189 -12.58 -7.34 3.67
C GLU A 189 -11.55 -6.48 4.41
N GLN A 190 -10.35 -6.30 3.87
CA GLN A 190 -9.39 -5.37 4.45
C GLN A 190 -9.96 -3.95 4.55
N ALA A 191 -10.51 -3.42 3.45
CA ALA A 191 -11.11 -2.10 3.43
C ALA A 191 -12.26 -1.98 4.45
N ARG A 192 -13.08 -3.03 4.59
CA ARG A 192 -14.18 -3.12 5.57
C ARG A 192 -13.68 -3.05 7.00
N GLN A 193 -12.62 -3.80 7.34
CA GLN A 193 -12.03 -3.77 8.68
C GLN A 193 -11.53 -2.36 9.03
N TRP A 194 -10.88 -1.68 8.09
CA TRP A 194 -10.44 -0.30 8.29
C TRP A 194 -11.61 0.68 8.35
N ALA A 195 -12.67 0.51 7.53
CA ALA A 195 -13.86 1.36 7.55
C ALA A 195 -14.59 1.30 8.90
N ARG A 196 -14.66 0.12 9.54
CA ARG A 196 -15.32 -0.10 10.84
C ARG A 196 -14.61 0.51 12.04
N LEU A 197 -13.35 0.92 11.91
CA LEU A 197 -12.66 1.60 13.00
C LEU A 197 -13.36 2.92 13.33
N ALA A 198 -13.70 3.10 14.60
CA ALA A 198 -14.21 4.38 15.11
C ALA A 198 -13.23 5.51 14.80
N PRO A 199 -13.72 6.73 14.51
CA PRO A 199 -12.85 7.90 14.39
C PRO A 199 -11.95 8.03 15.62
N SER A 200 -10.66 8.26 15.40
CA SER A 200 -9.70 8.49 16.48
C SER A 200 -8.72 9.56 16.06
N ALA A 201 -8.16 10.30 17.04
CA ALA A 201 -7.14 11.31 16.76
C ALA A 201 -5.90 10.71 16.08
N ASP A 202 -5.63 9.42 16.31
CA ASP A 202 -4.48 8.69 15.78
C ASP A 202 -4.69 8.18 14.33
N LEU A 203 -5.90 8.27 13.78
CA LEU A 203 -6.26 7.72 12.46
C LEU A 203 -6.73 8.82 11.50
N HIS A 204 -5.96 9.02 10.44
CA HIS A 204 -6.22 9.97 9.36
C HIS A 204 -6.66 9.20 8.11
N ARG A 205 -7.93 9.31 7.74
CA ARG A 205 -8.44 8.69 6.50
C ARG A 205 -8.15 9.59 5.31
N VAL A 206 -7.66 8.99 4.24
CA VAL A 206 -7.24 9.66 3.01
C VAL A 206 -7.91 8.97 1.85
N ARG A 207 -8.62 9.71 1.00
CA ARG A 207 -9.11 9.18 -0.28
C ARG A 207 -8.07 9.43 -1.36
N PHE A 208 -7.84 8.43 -2.21
CA PHE A 208 -6.89 8.54 -3.31
C PHE A 208 -7.32 9.62 -4.32
N ASP A 209 -8.62 9.80 -4.55
CA ASP A 209 -9.11 10.85 -5.45
C ASP A 209 -8.79 12.26 -4.94
N ASP A 210 -8.95 12.51 -3.63
CA ASP A 210 -8.58 13.78 -3.00
C ASP A 210 -7.07 14.01 -3.09
N LEU A 211 -6.29 12.95 -2.80
CA LEU A 211 -4.83 12.98 -2.94
C LEU A 211 -4.39 13.30 -4.37
N ARG A 212 -5.10 12.80 -5.38
CA ARG A 212 -4.79 13.05 -6.79
C ARG A 212 -5.19 14.46 -7.22
N ALA A 213 -6.33 14.96 -6.73
CA ALA A 213 -6.83 16.28 -7.10
C ALA A 213 -5.97 17.39 -6.48
N GLU A 214 -5.71 17.30 -5.18
CA GLU A 214 -5.00 18.32 -4.41
C GLU A 214 -4.11 17.67 -3.34
N PRO A 215 -2.91 17.17 -3.70
CA PRO A 215 -2.04 16.49 -2.74
C PRO A 215 -1.51 17.41 -1.64
N GLY A 216 -1.31 18.71 -1.93
CA GLY A 216 -0.72 19.69 -1.00
C GLY A 216 -1.41 19.76 0.37
N PRO A 217 -2.69 20.18 0.43
CA PRO A 217 -3.43 20.29 1.70
C PRO A 217 -3.49 18.98 2.49
N LEU A 218 -3.56 17.86 1.79
CA LEU A 218 -3.62 16.53 2.40
C LEU A 218 -2.29 16.15 3.04
N VAL A 219 -1.19 16.34 2.32
CA VAL A 219 0.17 16.08 2.80
C VAL A 219 0.53 17.01 3.94
N GLU A 220 0.18 18.29 3.87
CA GLU A 220 0.36 19.24 4.97
C GLU A 220 -0.34 18.77 6.25
N ARG A 221 -1.58 18.32 6.14
CA ARG A 221 -2.35 17.79 7.28
C ARG A 221 -1.69 16.55 7.90
N LEU A 222 -1.23 15.61 7.07
CA LEU A 222 -0.55 14.40 7.54
C LEU A 222 0.80 14.73 8.20
N CYS A 223 1.59 15.62 7.59
CA CYS A 223 2.84 16.11 8.18
C CYS A 223 2.60 16.79 9.52
N ALA A 224 1.60 17.68 9.62
CA ALA A 224 1.25 18.35 10.86
C ALA A 224 0.84 17.36 11.96
N ALA A 225 0.04 16.34 11.61
CA ALA A 225 -0.34 15.27 12.53
C ALA A 225 0.88 14.47 13.03
N ALA A 226 1.87 14.26 12.16
CA ALA A 226 3.13 13.60 12.48
C ALA A 226 4.16 14.51 13.19
N GLY A 227 3.81 15.78 13.47
CA GLY A 227 4.71 16.75 14.11
C GLY A 227 5.81 17.28 13.18
N TRP A 228 5.58 17.25 11.86
CA TRP A 228 6.53 17.69 10.85
C TRP A 228 6.14 19.02 10.23
N LEU A 229 7.15 19.77 9.78
CA LEU A 229 6.94 20.93 8.92
C LEU A 229 6.93 20.43 7.46
N ALA A 230 5.83 20.67 6.76
CA ALA A 230 5.73 20.38 5.33
C ALA A 230 6.22 21.57 4.51
N ASP A 231 7.06 21.31 3.52
CA ASP A 231 7.28 22.23 2.39
C ASP A 231 6.32 21.86 1.25
N ALA A 232 5.07 22.35 1.32
CA ALA A 232 4.08 22.08 0.29
C ALA A 232 4.43 22.70 -1.06
N ARG A 233 5.32 23.71 -1.11
CA ARG A 233 5.81 24.25 -2.38
C ARG A 233 6.67 23.24 -3.13
N ALA A 234 7.24 22.26 -2.43
CA ALA A 234 7.96 21.16 -3.06
C ALA A 234 7.04 20.27 -3.90
N LEU A 235 5.72 20.27 -3.68
CA LEU A 235 4.73 19.49 -4.41
C LEU A 235 4.21 20.20 -5.67
N SER A 236 5.06 20.95 -6.41
CA SER A 236 4.58 21.69 -7.58
C SER A 236 4.00 20.78 -8.68
N ALA A 237 2.99 21.29 -9.40
CA ALA A 237 2.24 20.57 -10.44
C ALA A 237 3.09 19.96 -11.58
N GLN A 238 4.32 20.45 -11.79
CA GLN A 238 5.26 19.88 -12.77
C GLN A 238 6.00 18.63 -12.26
N GLY A 239 6.25 18.51 -10.95
CA GLY A 239 6.86 17.32 -10.35
C GLY A 239 5.88 16.16 -10.17
N GLU A 240 4.61 16.48 -9.95
CA GLU A 240 3.52 15.51 -9.71
C GLU A 240 3.31 14.56 -10.91
N ARG A 241 3.39 15.07 -12.15
CA ARG A 241 3.15 14.28 -13.39
C ARG A 241 4.22 13.22 -13.69
N ALA A 242 5.40 13.29 -13.07
CA ALA A 242 6.45 12.30 -13.30
C ALA A 242 6.28 11.03 -12.46
N TRP A 243 5.52 11.09 -11.35
CA TRP A 243 5.32 9.98 -10.42
C TRP A 243 4.00 9.24 -10.63
N THR A 244 3.18 9.78 -11.54
CA THR A 244 1.84 9.32 -11.88
C THR A 244 1.82 8.28 -12.99
N TYR A 245 2.91 7.51 -13.22
CA TYR A 245 3.02 6.58 -14.37
C TYR A 245 1.84 5.59 -14.52
N ARG A 246 0.96 5.44 -13.50
CA ARG A 246 -0.36 4.79 -13.60
C ARG A 246 -1.52 5.50 -12.88
N VAL A 247 -1.37 6.74 -12.43
CA VAL A 247 -2.43 7.46 -11.70
C VAL A 247 -3.59 7.83 -12.63
N ASP A 248 -3.32 8.07 -13.91
CA ASP A 248 -4.34 8.32 -14.93
C ASP A 248 -5.12 7.05 -15.36
N GLN A 249 -4.75 5.87 -14.82
CA GLN A 249 -5.45 4.62 -15.10
C GLN A 249 -6.61 4.33 -14.13
N SER A 250 -6.97 5.26 -13.24
CA SER A 250 -8.12 5.11 -12.34
C SER A 250 -9.45 4.95 -13.09
N ALA A 251 -9.56 5.45 -14.33
CA ALA A 251 -10.77 5.33 -15.14
C ALA A 251 -10.62 4.38 -16.35
N THR A 252 -9.69 3.42 -16.29
CA THR A 252 -9.51 2.44 -17.39
C THR A 252 -10.06 1.06 -17.07
N TRP A 253 -10.63 0.84 -15.88
CA TRP A 253 -11.16 -0.45 -15.46
C TRP A 253 -12.30 -0.95 -16.38
N GLN A 254 -13.02 -0.04 -17.04
CA GLN A 254 -14.04 -0.36 -18.05
C GLN A 254 -13.48 -1.16 -19.25
N ARG A 255 -12.17 -1.03 -19.51
CA ARG A 255 -11.48 -1.78 -20.60
C ARG A 255 -10.91 -3.12 -20.12
N THR A 256 -10.88 -3.34 -18.80
CA THR A 256 -10.23 -4.49 -18.17
C THR A 256 -11.25 -5.52 -17.71
N PHE A 257 -12.39 -5.08 -17.18
CA PHE A 257 -13.41 -5.95 -16.60
C PHE A 257 -14.66 -6.05 -17.47
N THR A 258 -15.26 -7.24 -17.51
CA THR A 258 -16.58 -7.45 -18.11
C THR A 258 -17.67 -6.82 -17.24
N ALA A 259 -18.87 -6.63 -17.81
CA ALA A 259 -20.01 -6.10 -17.05
C ALA A 259 -20.35 -6.95 -15.80
N ALA A 260 -20.23 -8.28 -15.90
CA ALA A 260 -20.46 -9.19 -14.78
C ALA A 260 -19.41 -9.02 -13.67
N GLN A 261 -18.14 -8.85 -14.05
CA GLN A 261 -17.06 -8.60 -13.08
C GLN A 261 -17.22 -7.23 -12.42
N VAL A 262 -17.62 -6.20 -13.17
CA VAL A 262 -17.92 -4.87 -12.62
C VAL A 262 -19.05 -4.96 -11.60
N ALA A 263 -20.15 -5.65 -11.92
CA ALA A 263 -21.27 -5.83 -10.99
C ALA A 263 -20.85 -6.57 -9.71
N ALA A 264 -19.97 -7.57 -9.81
CA ALA A 264 -19.43 -8.27 -8.64
C ALA A 264 -18.55 -7.36 -7.77
N LEU A 265 -17.69 -6.54 -8.39
CA LEU A 265 -16.88 -5.55 -7.68
C LEU A 265 -17.73 -4.45 -7.02
N ASP A 266 -18.79 -3.99 -7.70
CA ASP A 266 -19.74 -3.02 -7.15
C ASP A 266 -20.47 -3.60 -5.94
N SER A 267 -20.93 -4.86 -6.02
CA SER A 267 -21.54 -5.53 -4.87
C SER A 267 -20.60 -5.65 -3.66
N LEU A 268 -19.30 -5.88 -3.90
CA LEU A 268 -18.29 -5.87 -2.83
C LEU A 268 -18.10 -4.46 -2.24
N GLU A 269 -18.01 -3.42 -3.08
CA GLU A 269 -17.85 -2.03 -2.64
C GLU A 269 -19.07 -1.55 -1.83
N ASP A 270 -20.29 -1.84 -2.30
CA ASP A 270 -21.53 -1.47 -1.61
C ASP A 270 -21.58 -2.07 -0.19
N SER A 271 -21.04 -3.28 -0.01
CA SER A 271 -20.94 -3.93 1.31
C SER A 271 -19.95 -3.26 2.28
N LEU A 272 -19.17 -2.28 1.83
CA LEU A 272 -18.31 -1.46 2.69
C LEU A 272 -19.07 -0.30 3.35
N HIS A 273 -20.21 0.09 2.76
CA HIS A 273 -21.01 1.24 3.16
C HIS A 273 -22.32 0.86 3.86
N ALA A 274 -22.69 -0.42 3.83
CA ALA A 274 -23.80 -1.02 4.57
C ALA A 274 -23.41 -1.35 6.03
#